data_AF-A0A835E9I3-F1
#
_entry.id   AF-A0A835E9I3-F1
#
_cell.length_a   1.000
_cell.length_b   1.000
_cell.length_c   1.000
_cell.angle_alpha   90.00
_cell.angle_beta   90.00
_cell.angle_gamma   90.00
#
_symmetry.space_group_name_H-M   'P 1'
#
loop_
_entity.id
_entity.type
_entity.pdbx_description
1 polymer ?
#
loop_
_entity_poly.entity_id
_entity_poly.type
_entity_poly.pdbx_seq_one_letter_code
_entity_poly.pdbx_strand_id
1 'polypeptide(L)'
;MILGLLYLALFVVPTFLPPADSLANPNNLPTTCSVELTGFRGLQAASAPGATSPAFDLVVRVDNGHDFPVSHGGGDVVVSYAGVPLARGRTPSFDVHAKEAVALPVNATSEGVGVPEDLLRLLMEERRWGVAQLEIELKVAWESFACDVDLDGQARSSACYKPTTIY
;
A
#
# COMPACT_ATOMS: atom_id res chain seq x y z
N MET A 1 -12.24 13.70 52.74
CA MET A 1 -11.19 12.67 52.72
C MET A 1 -11.41 11.83 51.47
N ILE A 2 -10.45 11.90 50.54
CA ILE A 2 -10.54 11.35 49.18
C ILE A 2 -10.15 9.87 49.22
N LEU A 3 -10.98 9.00 48.64
CA LEU A 3 -10.65 7.60 48.36
C LEU A 3 -11.41 7.26 47.07
N GLY A 4 -10.81 7.39 45.87
CA GLY A 4 -9.73 6.54 45.38
C GLY A 4 -10.35 5.51 44.42
N LEU A 5 -10.84 5.96 43.26
CA LEU A 5 -11.41 5.13 42.19
C LEU A 5 -10.34 4.18 41.64
N LEU A 6 -10.48 2.87 41.85
CA LEU A 6 -9.70 1.85 41.16
C LEU A 6 -10.24 1.68 39.74
N TYR A 7 -9.51 2.22 38.76
CA TYR A 7 -9.62 1.82 37.35
C TYR A 7 -8.88 0.50 37.17
N LEU A 8 -9.60 -0.60 36.96
CA LEU A 8 -9.05 -1.78 36.29
C LEU A 8 -9.47 -1.72 34.82
N ALA A 9 -8.66 -1.05 34.01
CA ALA A 9 -8.69 -1.29 32.57
C ALA A 9 -7.91 -2.57 32.31
N LEU A 10 -8.62 -3.69 32.13
CA LEU A 10 -8.05 -4.87 31.49
C LEU A 10 -7.72 -4.48 30.04
N PHE A 11 -6.51 -3.99 29.79
CA PHE A 11 -5.97 -4.02 28.44
C PHE A 11 -5.69 -5.48 28.11
N VAL A 12 -6.67 -6.14 27.51
CA VAL A 12 -6.42 -7.36 26.75
C VAL A 12 -5.54 -6.92 25.59
N VAL A 13 -4.22 -6.97 25.79
CA VAL A 13 -3.28 -6.90 24.69
C VAL A 13 -3.67 -8.06 23.79
N PRO A 14 -4.15 -7.83 22.54
CA PRO A 14 -4.30 -8.93 21.62
C PRO A 14 -2.88 -9.45 21.41
N THR A 15 -2.57 -10.59 22.00
CA THR A 15 -1.37 -11.33 21.67
C THR A 15 -1.50 -11.59 20.19
N PHE A 16 -0.74 -10.83 19.38
CA PHE A 16 -0.51 -11.12 17.97
C PHE A 16 0.11 -12.51 17.95
N LEU A 17 -0.73 -13.53 17.87
CA LEU A 17 -0.31 -14.89 17.64
C LEU A 17 0.28 -14.89 16.24
N PRO A 18 1.59 -15.14 16.09
CA PRO A 18 2.15 -15.24 14.76
C PRO A 18 1.44 -16.39 14.02
N PRO A 19 1.23 -16.26 12.71
CA PRO A 19 0.67 -17.35 11.92
C PRO A 19 1.49 -18.63 12.14
N ALA A 20 0.82 -19.78 12.21
CA ALA A 20 1.39 -21.07 12.62
C ALA A 20 2.63 -21.49 11.80
N ASP A 21 2.77 -20.99 10.57
CA ASP A 21 3.94 -21.22 9.71
C ASP A 21 5.24 -20.67 10.31
N SER A 22 5.17 -19.67 11.20
CA SER A 22 6.33 -19.04 11.85
C SER A 22 6.99 -19.90 12.93
N LEU A 23 6.34 -20.98 13.38
CA LEU A 23 6.85 -21.81 14.49
C LEU A 23 7.83 -22.91 14.03
N ALA A 24 7.86 -23.21 12.72
CA ALA A 24 8.70 -24.30 12.18
C ALA A 24 10.16 -23.88 11.94
N ASN A 25 10.42 -22.59 11.66
CA ASN A 25 11.76 -22.02 11.57
C ASN A 25 11.67 -20.50 11.87
N PRO A 26 12.09 -20.03 13.07
CA PRO A 26 11.96 -18.61 13.44
C PRO A 26 12.79 -17.69 12.55
N ASN A 27 13.75 -18.24 11.81
CA ASN A 27 14.59 -17.50 10.88
C ASN A 27 14.06 -17.55 9.44
N ASN A 28 12.91 -18.18 9.14
CA ASN A 28 12.31 -18.14 7.80
C ASN A 28 10.98 -17.39 7.88
N LEU A 29 11.05 -16.08 7.63
CA LEU A 29 9.91 -15.17 7.71
C LEU A 29 9.27 -15.00 6.32
N PRO A 30 7.97 -14.69 6.24
CA PRO A 30 7.35 -14.40 4.95
C PRO A 30 7.92 -13.12 4.34
N THR A 31 7.74 -12.99 3.02
CA THR A 31 8.01 -11.73 2.31
C THR A 31 7.11 -10.62 2.84
N THR A 32 7.66 -9.42 3.02
CA THR A 32 6.88 -8.22 3.34
C THR A 32 7.09 -7.13 2.30
N CYS A 33 6.12 -6.23 2.19
CA CYS A 33 6.13 -5.14 1.22
C CYS A 33 5.86 -3.80 1.91
N SER A 34 6.40 -2.73 1.34
CA SER A 34 6.06 -1.35 1.66
C SER A 34 6.08 -0.51 0.39
N VAL A 35 5.27 0.55 0.36
CA VAL A 35 5.19 1.45 -0.81
C VAL A 35 5.41 2.88 -0.39
N GLU A 36 6.22 3.58 -1.20
CA GLU A 36 6.41 5.01 -1.16
C GLU A 36 5.77 5.65 -2.40
N LEU A 37 4.95 6.68 -2.21
CA LEU A 37 4.49 7.56 -3.28
C LEU A 37 5.49 8.69 -3.45
N THR A 38 6.24 8.69 -4.56
CA THR A 38 7.31 9.68 -4.81
C THR A 38 6.82 10.86 -5.66
N GLY A 39 5.69 10.70 -6.33
CA GLY A 39 5.05 11.77 -7.09
C GLY A 39 3.73 11.37 -7.71
N PHE A 40 2.91 12.35 -8.07
CA PHE A 40 1.70 12.12 -8.85
C PHE A 40 1.37 13.32 -9.73
N ARG A 41 0.58 13.08 -10.76
CA ARG A 41 0.07 14.08 -11.71
C ARG A 41 -1.28 13.65 -12.26
N GLY A 42 -1.98 14.56 -12.94
CA GLY A 42 -3.24 14.21 -13.62
C GLY A 42 -4.48 14.09 -12.71
N LEU A 43 -4.39 14.51 -11.44
CA LEU A 43 -5.55 14.61 -10.55
C LEU A 43 -6.37 15.87 -10.87
N GLN A 44 -7.08 15.83 -11.98
CA GLN A 44 -7.93 16.88 -12.52
C GLN A 44 -9.30 16.30 -12.84
N ALA A 45 -10.34 17.14 -12.89
CA ALA A 45 -11.66 16.66 -13.30
C ALA A 45 -11.57 16.17 -14.75
N ALA A 46 -12.19 15.03 -15.07
CA ALA A 46 -12.18 14.49 -16.44
C ALA A 46 -12.74 15.49 -17.47
N SER A 47 -13.67 16.35 -17.07
CA SER A 47 -14.26 17.41 -17.91
C SER A 47 -13.39 18.67 -18.02
N ALA A 48 -12.29 18.78 -17.26
CA ALA A 48 -11.46 19.97 -17.26
C ALA A 48 -10.71 20.11 -18.61
N PRO A 49 -10.65 21.31 -19.21
CA PRO A 49 -9.85 21.53 -20.40
C PRO A 49 -8.38 21.17 -20.15
N GLY A 50 -7.84 20.25 -20.96
CA GLY A 50 -6.45 19.79 -20.82
C GLY A 50 -6.23 18.75 -19.73
N ALA A 51 -7.29 18.13 -19.19
CA ALA A 51 -7.16 17.01 -18.25
C ALA A 51 -6.27 15.91 -18.82
N THR A 52 -5.31 15.46 -18.01
CA THR A 52 -4.40 14.36 -18.34
C THR A 52 -4.77 13.11 -17.55
N SER A 53 -4.29 11.96 -18.01
CA SER A 53 -4.43 10.71 -17.27
C SER A 53 -3.77 10.82 -15.89
N PRO A 54 -4.46 10.40 -14.81
CA PRO A 54 -3.84 10.20 -13.51
C PRO A 54 -2.61 9.31 -13.66
N ALA A 55 -1.50 9.74 -13.07
CA ALA A 55 -0.28 8.96 -13.01
C ALA A 55 0.40 9.12 -11.66
N PHE A 56 0.92 8.01 -11.16
CA PHE A 56 1.54 7.90 -9.84
C PHE A 56 2.90 7.23 -9.99
N ASP A 57 3.91 7.86 -9.41
CA ASP A 57 5.27 7.36 -9.34
C ASP A 57 5.45 6.74 -7.95
N LEU A 58 5.72 5.44 -7.92
CA LEU A 58 5.80 4.64 -6.70
C LEU A 58 7.17 3.96 -6.60
N VAL A 59 7.62 3.74 -5.38
CA VAL A 59 8.72 2.83 -5.06
C VAL A 59 8.17 1.71 -4.18
N VAL A 60 8.17 0.49 -4.71
CA VAL A 60 7.75 -0.71 -3.99
C VAL A 60 9.00 -1.36 -3.40
N ARG A 61 9.11 -1.41 -2.08
CA ARG A 61 10.18 -2.14 -1.38
C ARG A 61 9.67 -3.51 -0.97
N VAL A 62 10.33 -4.55 -1.48
CA VAL A 62 10.07 -5.96 -1.16
C VAL A 62 11.20 -6.44 -0.27
N ASP A 63 10.86 -6.96 0.90
CA ASP A 63 11.81 -7.49 1.89
C ASP A 63 11.66 -9.01 1.96
N ASN A 64 12.71 -9.73 1.54
CA ASN A 64 12.72 -11.18 1.52
C ASN A 64 13.05 -11.73 2.90
N GLY A 65 12.01 -12.06 3.65
CA GLY A 65 12.13 -12.71 4.95
C GLY A 65 12.65 -14.16 4.88
N HIS A 66 12.76 -14.78 3.69
CA HIS A 66 13.15 -16.17 3.56
C HIS A 66 14.66 -16.40 3.71
N ASP A 67 15.03 -17.64 4.05
CA ASP A 67 16.42 -18.11 4.06
C ASP A 67 16.92 -18.60 2.69
N PHE A 68 16.09 -18.47 1.65
CA PHE A 68 16.41 -18.74 0.25
C PHE A 68 16.12 -17.52 -0.66
N PRO A 69 16.78 -17.41 -1.82
CA PRO A 69 16.52 -16.32 -2.77
C PRO A 69 15.14 -16.46 -3.42
N VAL A 70 14.51 -15.33 -3.74
CA VAL A 70 13.22 -15.26 -4.43
C VAL A 70 13.39 -14.52 -5.75
N SER A 71 12.84 -15.11 -6.81
CA SER A 71 12.78 -14.56 -8.16
C SER A 71 11.34 -14.38 -8.60
N HIS A 72 10.98 -13.24 -9.16
CA HIS A 72 9.62 -12.97 -9.63
C HIS A 72 9.59 -12.19 -10.95
N GLY A 73 8.66 -12.55 -11.84
CA GLY A 73 8.48 -11.92 -13.15
C GLY A 73 7.72 -10.59 -13.15
N GLY A 74 7.75 -9.87 -12.02
CA GLY A 74 6.97 -8.67 -11.80
C GLY A 74 5.49 -8.94 -11.53
N GLY A 75 4.74 -7.88 -11.20
CA GLY A 75 3.44 -7.98 -10.57
C GLY A 75 2.53 -6.81 -10.90
N ASP A 76 1.22 -7.04 -10.95
CA ASP A 76 0.26 -5.97 -11.22
C ASP A 76 0.15 -5.02 -10.02
N VAL A 77 0.03 -3.74 -10.32
CA VAL A 77 -0.20 -2.67 -9.34
C VAL A 77 -1.46 -1.91 -9.73
N VAL A 78 -2.37 -1.71 -8.77
CA VAL A 78 -3.56 -0.90 -8.94
C VAL A 78 -3.54 0.20 -7.88
N VAL A 79 -3.67 1.44 -8.32
CA VAL A 79 -3.84 2.60 -7.43
C VAL A 79 -5.30 2.99 -7.47
N SER A 80 -5.95 2.93 -6.31
CA SER A 80 -7.38 3.23 -6.15
C SER A 80 -7.58 4.34 -5.14
N TYR A 81 -8.71 5.02 -5.25
CA TYR A 81 -9.19 5.96 -4.23
C TYR A 81 -10.67 5.70 -3.99
N ALA A 82 -11.07 5.54 -2.72
CA ALA A 82 -12.42 5.16 -2.33
C ALA A 82 -12.97 3.94 -3.11
N GLY A 83 -12.12 2.93 -3.34
CA GLY A 83 -12.44 1.71 -4.09
C GLY A 83 -12.54 1.87 -5.63
N VAL A 84 -12.29 3.07 -6.17
CA VAL A 84 -12.30 3.32 -7.62
C VAL A 84 -10.87 3.30 -8.16
N PRO A 85 -10.53 2.43 -9.14
CA PRO A 85 -9.21 2.40 -9.75
C PRO A 85 -8.90 3.68 -10.52
N LEU A 86 -7.85 4.38 -10.12
CA LEU A 86 -7.36 5.60 -10.77
C LEU A 86 -6.25 5.32 -11.78
N ALA A 87 -5.39 4.33 -11.51
CA ALA A 87 -4.26 4.00 -12.36
C ALA A 87 -3.85 2.53 -12.20
N ARG A 88 -3.17 2.00 -13.23
CA ARG A 88 -2.60 0.64 -13.24
C ARG A 88 -1.14 0.71 -13.63
N GLY A 89 -0.34 -0.18 -13.06
CA GLY A 89 1.08 -0.31 -13.36
C GLY A 89 1.54 -1.75 -13.20
N ARG A 90 2.84 -1.97 -13.37
CA ARG A 90 3.45 -3.27 -13.14
C ARG A 90 4.83 -3.09 -12.51
N THR A 91 5.15 -3.89 -11.49
CA THR A 91 6.52 -3.96 -11.01
C THR A 91 7.41 -4.64 -12.07
N PRO A 92 8.68 -4.23 -12.20
CA PRO A 92 9.64 -4.98 -13.02
C PRO A 92 9.87 -6.38 -12.43
N SER A 93 10.45 -7.27 -13.24
CA SER A 93 11.03 -8.52 -12.74
C SER A 93 12.18 -8.22 -11.80
N PHE A 94 12.34 -9.06 -10.77
CA PHE A 94 13.40 -8.88 -9.79
C PHE A 94 13.84 -10.22 -9.19
N ASP A 95 15.06 -10.19 -8.68
CA ASP A 95 15.67 -11.22 -7.86
C ASP A 95 16.08 -10.57 -6.54
N VAL A 96 15.82 -11.24 -5.43
CA VAL A 96 16.22 -10.78 -4.10
C VAL A 96 16.82 -11.96 -3.34
N HIS A 97 18.05 -11.79 -2.84
CA HIS A 97 18.71 -12.84 -2.08
C HIS A 97 18.00 -13.09 -0.74
N ALA A 98 18.34 -14.20 -0.10
CA ALA A 98 17.86 -14.53 1.24
C ALA A 98 18.16 -13.37 2.20
N LYS A 99 17.18 -12.94 2.99
CA LYS A 99 17.33 -11.87 3.99
C LYS A 99 17.71 -10.50 3.45
N GLU A 100 17.53 -10.27 2.16
CA GLU A 100 17.77 -8.97 1.52
C GLU A 100 16.46 -8.29 1.09
N ALA A 101 16.57 -7.04 0.64
CA ALA A 101 15.44 -6.28 0.14
C ALA A 101 15.79 -5.60 -1.18
N VAL A 102 14.76 -5.38 -2.00
CA VAL A 102 14.88 -4.67 -3.29
C VAL A 102 13.84 -3.56 -3.38
N ALA A 103 14.22 -2.44 -3.99
CA ALA A 103 13.33 -1.32 -4.28
C ALA A 103 13.02 -1.28 -5.78
N LEU A 104 11.74 -1.28 -6.11
CA LEU A 104 11.25 -1.42 -7.48
C LEU A 104 10.49 -0.15 -7.87
N PRO A 105 10.97 0.62 -8.87
CA PRO A 105 10.22 1.76 -9.37
C PRO A 105 9.00 1.28 -10.16
N VAL A 106 7.86 1.92 -9.93
CA VAL A 106 6.61 1.67 -10.66
C VAL A 106 6.02 2.98 -11.11
N ASN A 107 5.75 3.11 -12.40
CA ASN A 107 4.88 4.16 -12.92
C ASN A 107 3.50 3.53 -13.18
N ALA A 108 2.50 3.97 -12.43
CA ALA A 108 1.10 3.60 -12.66
C ALA A 108 0.39 4.73 -13.40
N THR A 109 -0.35 4.41 -14.46
CA THR A 109 -1.13 5.40 -15.23
C THR A 109 -2.47 4.80 -15.64
N SER A 110 -3.44 5.64 -16.04
CA SER A 110 -4.64 5.20 -16.73
C SER A 110 -4.55 5.41 -18.24
N GLU A 111 -5.36 4.67 -19.00
CA GLU A 111 -5.65 5.00 -20.41
C GLU A 111 -6.72 6.11 -20.54
N GLY A 112 -7.51 6.34 -19.48
CA GLY A 112 -8.51 7.40 -19.40
C GLY A 112 -7.92 8.78 -19.11
N VAL A 113 -8.79 9.79 -19.05
CA VAL A 113 -8.42 11.19 -18.75
C VAL A 113 -9.08 11.67 -17.46
N GLY A 114 -8.27 12.29 -16.60
CA GLY A 114 -8.72 12.84 -15.32
C GLY A 114 -9.40 11.84 -14.38
N VAL A 115 -10.05 12.39 -13.37
CA VAL A 115 -10.80 11.68 -12.33
C VAL A 115 -12.28 12.09 -12.45
N PRO A 116 -13.25 11.17 -12.25
CA PRO A 116 -14.67 11.52 -12.18
C PRO A 116 -14.91 12.66 -11.18
N GLU A 117 -15.77 13.62 -11.53
CA GLU A 117 -15.94 14.88 -10.79
C GLU A 117 -16.29 14.68 -9.31
N ASP A 118 -17.27 13.81 -9.01
CA ASP A 118 -17.67 13.52 -7.64
C ASP A 118 -16.54 12.87 -6.82
N LEU A 119 -15.78 11.98 -7.44
CA LEU A 119 -14.64 11.32 -6.80
C LEU A 119 -13.50 12.31 -6.55
N LEU A 120 -13.22 13.21 -7.50
CA LEU A 120 -12.22 14.26 -7.31
C LEU A 120 -12.64 15.24 -6.21
N ARG A 121 -13.92 15.60 -6.15
CA ARG A 121 -14.44 16.49 -5.09
C ARG A 121 -14.23 15.86 -3.71
N LEU A 122 -14.57 14.58 -3.55
CA LEU A 122 -14.30 13.84 -2.32
C LEU A 122 -12.80 13.83 -1.98
N LEU A 123 -11.94 13.51 -2.96
CA LEU A 123 -10.49 13.51 -2.81
C LEU A 123 -9.97 14.87 -2.34
N MET A 124 -10.44 15.97 -2.93
CA MET A 124 -10.01 17.31 -2.54
C MET A 124 -10.51 17.71 -1.14
N GLU A 125 -11.73 17.31 -0.77
CA GLU A 125 -12.27 17.52 0.58
C GLU A 125 -11.44 16.77 1.62
N GLU A 126 -11.19 15.48 1.44
CA GLU A 126 -10.36 14.68 2.37
C GLU A 126 -8.91 15.15 2.42
N ARG A 127 -8.34 15.53 1.27
CA ARG A 127 -6.98 16.07 1.17
C ARG A 127 -6.85 17.36 1.97
N ARG A 128 -7.86 18.23 1.93
CA ARG A 128 -7.88 19.48 2.73
C ARG A 128 -7.83 19.20 4.24
N TRP A 129 -8.37 18.07 4.69
CA TRP A 129 -8.33 17.64 6.09
C TRP A 129 -7.12 16.75 6.42
N GLY A 130 -6.26 16.43 5.45
CA GLY A 130 -5.09 15.58 5.63
C GLY A 130 -5.44 14.10 5.84
N VAL A 131 -6.55 13.63 5.28
CA VAL A 131 -7.02 12.24 5.44
C VAL A 131 -7.21 11.50 4.12
N ALA A 132 -6.86 12.12 2.98
CA ALA A 132 -6.94 11.45 1.68
C ALA A 132 -5.88 10.35 1.56
N GLN A 133 -6.33 9.10 1.53
CA GLN A 133 -5.49 7.93 1.38
C GLN A 133 -5.78 7.22 0.06
N LEU A 134 -4.72 6.90 -0.68
CA LEU A 134 -4.75 5.99 -1.82
C LEU A 134 -4.61 4.55 -1.32
N GLU A 135 -5.39 3.65 -1.90
CA GLU A 135 -5.23 2.22 -1.71
C GLU A 135 -4.38 1.66 -2.85
N ILE A 136 -3.27 1.02 -2.51
CA ILE A 136 -2.35 0.41 -3.48
C ILE A 136 -2.40 -1.10 -3.32
N GLU A 137 -2.99 -1.77 -4.31
CA GLU A 137 -2.99 -3.23 -4.40
C GLU A 137 -1.81 -3.69 -5.25
N LEU A 138 -1.04 -4.65 -4.73
CA LEU A 138 0.11 -5.25 -5.41
C LEU A 138 0.00 -6.76 -5.43
N LYS A 139 0.31 -7.37 -6.57
CA LYS A 139 0.46 -8.83 -6.69
C LYS A 139 1.92 -9.16 -6.92
N VAL A 140 2.65 -9.49 -5.87
CA VAL A 140 4.10 -9.72 -5.92
C VAL A 140 4.43 -11.03 -5.22
N ALA A 141 5.33 -11.84 -5.81
CA ALA A 141 5.81 -13.09 -5.21
C ALA A 141 4.69 -14.08 -4.85
N TRP A 142 3.71 -14.26 -5.74
CA TRP A 142 2.51 -15.12 -5.54
C TRP A 142 1.56 -14.66 -4.43
N GLU A 143 1.85 -13.54 -3.78
CA GLU A 143 1.05 -12.97 -2.71
C GLU A 143 0.39 -11.66 -3.15
N SER A 144 -0.73 -11.34 -2.53
CA SER A 144 -1.40 -10.06 -2.68
C SER A 144 -1.11 -9.20 -1.45
N PHE A 145 -0.78 -7.94 -1.69
CA PHE A 145 -0.56 -6.93 -0.67
C PHE A 145 -1.45 -5.73 -0.94
N ALA A 146 -1.93 -5.08 0.12
CA ALA A 146 -2.61 -3.80 0.09
C ALA A 146 -1.87 -2.83 1.01
N CYS A 147 -1.78 -1.56 0.61
CA CYS A 147 -1.15 -0.52 1.41
C CYS A 147 -1.97 0.76 1.29
N ASP A 148 -2.25 1.39 2.44
CA ASP A 148 -2.91 2.68 2.50
C ASP A 148 -1.83 3.77 2.54
N VAL A 149 -1.79 4.62 1.51
CA VAL A 149 -0.76 5.64 1.33
C VAL A 149 -1.39 7.03 1.36
N ASP A 150 -0.94 7.88 2.28
CA ASP A 150 -1.33 9.28 2.32
C ASP A 150 -0.92 10.01 1.04
N LEU A 151 -1.90 10.64 0.37
CA LEU A 151 -1.69 11.32 -0.90
C LEU A 151 -0.71 12.50 -0.81
N ASP A 152 -0.72 13.22 0.31
CA ASP A 152 0.20 14.35 0.56
C ASP A 152 1.37 13.95 1.48
N GLY A 153 1.55 12.63 1.66
CA GLY A 153 2.28 12.02 2.75
C GLY A 153 3.59 12.70 3.16
N GLN A 154 3.62 13.17 4.41
CA GLN A 154 4.85 13.42 5.17
C GLN A 154 5.63 12.12 5.46
N ALA A 155 4.95 10.97 5.45
CA ALA A 155 5.54 9.66 5.64
C ALA A 155 6.14 9.15 4.33
N ARG A 156 7.45 8.84 4.34
CA ARG A 156 8.20 8.39 3.16
C ARG A 156 7.88 6.96 2.73
N SER A 157 7.09 6.19 3.48
CA SER A 157 6.77 4.80 3.14
C SER A 157 5.65 4.26 4.02
N SER A 158 4.73 3.50 3.42
CA SER A 158 3.63 2.83 4.12
C SER A 158 3.81 1.32 4.05
N ALA A 159 3.71 0.65 5.20
CA ALA A 159 3.79 -0.80 5.27
C ALA A 159 2.52 -1.44 4.68
N CYS A 160 2.70 -2.52 3.92
CA CYS A 160 1.58 -3.23 3.32
C CYS A 160 1.14 -4.40 4.19
N TYR A 161 -0.13 -4.76 4.07
CA TYR A 161 -0.74 -5.91 4.72
C TYR A 161 -1.31 -6.87 3.67
N LYS A 162 -1.55 -8.12 4.09
CA LYS A 162 -2.24 -9.10 3.24
C LYS A 162 -3.75 -8.84 3.38
N PRO A 163 -4.47 -8.50 2.30
CA PRO A 163 -5.90 -8.23 2.38
C PRO A 163 -6.62 -9.50 2.81
N THR A 164 -7.56 -9.37 3.76
CA THR A 164 -8.40 -10.51 4.18
C THR A 164 -9.41 -10.77 3.06
N THR A 165 -9.29 -11.88 2.35
CA THR A 165 -10.28 -12.25 1.33
C THR A 165 -11.61 -12.58 2.02
N ILE A 166 -12.58 -11.67 1.96
CA ILE A 166 -13.97 -11.97 2.33
C ILE A 166 -14.66 -12.43 1.06
N TYR A 167 -14.84 -13.75 0.92
CA TYR A 167 -15.67 -14.36 -0.12
C TYR A 167 -17.16 -14.23 0.21
#